data_AF-A0A354WKJ5-F1
#
_entry.id   AF-A0A354WKJ5-F1
#
_cell.length_a   1.000
_cell.length_b   1.000
_cell.length_c   1.000
_cell.angle_alpha   90.00
_cell.angle_beta   90.00
_cell.angle_gamma   90.00
#
_symmetry.space_group_name_H-M   'P 1'
#
loop_
_entity.id
_entity.type
_entity.pdbx_description
1 polymer ?
#
loop_
_entity_poly.entity_id
_entity_poly.type
_entity_poly.pdbx_seq_one_letter_code
_entity_poly.pdbx_strand_id
1 'polypeptide(L)'
;YRGALFEHLCFPEGYWYEDSLLSYLIFPNVKNAWVTGHMVYGYRINQAGIVKTSHGKPKSVDTYWITEALMAEHARAGLPADDAYFRYILLQIRLNRHRVADLPENIQECVFVLTCDLFCNTFPADLDVSGNRTLIKALRTRDFGMYNVCCKLF
;
A
#
# COMPACT_ATOMS: atom_id res chain seq x y z
N TYR A 1 -5.93 -10.97 -16.48
CA TYR A 1 -4.46 -10.98 -16.63
C TYR A 1 -4.02 -12.22 -17.41
N ARG A 2 -2.87 -12.20 -18.10
CA ARG A 2 -2.30 -13.42 -18.72
C ARG A 2 -1.69 -14.30 -17.62
N GLY A 3 -1.93 -15.62 -17.67
CA GLY A 3 -1.50 -16.56 -16.62
C GLY A 3 0.01 -16.60 -16.36
N ALA A 4 0.83 -16.40 -17.40
CA ALA A 4 2.29 -16.36 -17.29
C ALA A 4 2.82 -15.26 -16.32
N LEU A 5 2.01 -14.23 -16.03
CA LEU A 5 2.39 -13.21 -15.04
C LEU A 5 2.37 -13.74 -13.59
N PHE A 6 1.76 -14.91 -13.35
CA PHE A 6 1.61 -15.50 -12.02
C PHE A 6 2.51 -16.72 -11.80
N GLU A 7 3.26 -17.17 -12.81
CA GLU A 7 3.96 -18.47 -12.81
C GLU A 7 4.99 -18.61 -11.67
N HIS A 8 5.49 -17.48 -11.17
CA HIS A 8 6.45 -17.43 -10.05
C HIS A 8 5.92 -16.63 -8.86
N LEU A 9 4.61 -16.38 -8.79
CA LEU A 9 3.99 -15.63 -7.71
C LEU A 9 3.08 -16.52 -6.88
N CYS A 10 3.26 -16.44 -5.56
CA CYS A 10 2.33 -17.01 -4.60
C CYS A 10 1.61 -15.86 -3.89
N PHE A 11 0.29 -16.00 -3.72
CA PHE A 11 -0.45 -15.07 -2.87
C PHE A 11 0.03 -15.24 -1.42
N PRO A 12 0.20 -14.14 -0.69
CA PRO A 12 0.59 -14.20 0.72
C PRO A 12 -0.62 -14.64 1.55
N GLU A 13 -0.74 -15.95 1.74
CA GLU A 13 -1.89 -16.56 2.42
C GLU A 13 -2.00 -16.13 3.89
N GLY A 14 -3.22 -15.83 4.31
CA GLY A 14 -3.56 -15.56 5.71
C GLY A 14 -3.48 -14.09 6.11
N TYR A 15 -3.01 -13.22 5.22
CA TYR A 15 -3.09 -11.77 5.38
C TYR A 15 -4.46 -11.24 4.95
N TRP A 16 -4.91 -10.15 5.56
CA TRP A 16 -5.86 -9.30 4.85
C TRP A 16 -5.16 -8.51 3.73
N TYR A 17 -5.91 -8.19 2.69
CA TYR A 17 -5.47 -7.38 1.55
C TYR A 17 -4.40 -8.07 0.66
N GLU A 18 -4.44 -9.40 0.56
CA GLU A 18 -3.53 -10.22 -0.27
C GLU A 18 -3.52 -9.77 -1.74
N ASP A 19 -4.65 -9.26 -2.21
CA ASP A 19 -4.84 -8.70 -3.56
C ASP A 19 -3.92 -7.51 -3.86
N SER A 20 -3.33 -6.89 -2.82
CA SER A 20 -2.32 -5.85 -2.99
C SER A 20 -1.12 -6.34 -3.82
N LEU A 21 -0.80 -7.66 -3.84
CA LEU A 21 0.30 -8.17 -4.67
C LEU A 21 0.13 -7.84 -6.16
N LEU A 22 -1.12 -7.72 -6.62
CA LEU A 22 -1.41 -7.42 -8.01
C LEU A 22 -0.79 -6.08 -8.41
N SER A 23 -0.87 -5.09 -7.53
CA SER A 23 -0.31 -3.76 -7.76
C SER A 23 1.21 -3.72 -7.53
N TYR A 24 1.72 -4.50 -6.58
CA TYR A 24 3.15 -4.52 -6.24
C TYR A 24 4.03 -5.32 -7.22
N LEU A 25 3.52 -6.45 -7.71
CA LEU A 25 4.33 -7.45 -8.42
C LEU A 25 3.79 -7.73 -9.81
N ILE A 26 2.47 -7.69 -10.03
CA ILE A 26 1.91 -8.06 -11.32
C ILE A 26 1.88 -6.88 -12.28
N PHE A 27 1.28 -5.77 -11.86
CA PHE A 27 1.12 -4.59 -12.71
C PHE A 27 2.44 -4.03 -13.24
N PRO A 28 3.54 -3.94 -12.44
CA PRO A 28 4.84 -3.51 -12.96
C PRO A 28 5.43 -4.43 -14.05
N ASN A 29 5.04 -5.70 -14.08
CA ASN A 29 5.49 -6.69 -15.07
C ASN A 29 4.59 -6.78 -16.32
N VAL A 30 3.52 -5.97 -16.39
CA VAL A 30 2.62 -5.96 -17.54
C VAL A 30 3.25 -5.19 -18.70
N LYS A 31 3.45 -5.89 -19.83
CA LYS A 31 3.93 -5.25 -21.07
C LYS A 31 2.90 -4.37 -21.76
N ASN A 32 1.62 -4.76 -21.68
CA ASN A 32 0.51 -4.04 -22.32
C ASN A 32 -0.72 -4.11 -21.41
N ALA A 33 -1.23 -2.94 -21.01
CA ALA A 33 -2.49 -2.80 -20.28
C ALA A 33 -3.51 -2.13 -21.21
N TRP A 34 -4.70 -2.73 -21.32
CA TRP A 34 -5.81 -2.19 -22.10
C TRP A 34 -6.96 -1.86 -21.16
N VAL A 35 -7.51 -0.65 -21.31
CA VAL A 35 -8.67 -0.20 -20.54
C VAL A 35 -9.83 0.06 -21.50
N THR A 36 -11.06 -0.18 -21.04
CA THR A 36 -12.28 0.18 -21.77
C THR A 36 -12.99 1.29 -21.03
N GLY A 37 -13.45 2.31 -21.78
CA GLY A 37 -14.27 3.38 -21.23
C GLY A 37 -15.72 2.97 -20.97
N HIS A 38 -16.10 1.76 -21.40
CA HIS A 38 -17.44 1.22 -21.20
C HIS A 38 -17.48 0.27 -20.01
N MET A 39 -18.51 0.42 -19.18
CA MET A 39 -18.75 -0.45 -18.04
C MET A 39 -19.23 -1.83 -18.53
N VAL A 40 -18.28 -2.73 -18.82
CA VAL A 40 -18.58 -4.08 -19.34
C VAL A 40 -18.61 -5.16 -18.27
N TYR A 41 -18.32 -4.79 -17.00
CA TYR A 41 -18.30 -5.71 -15.86
C TYR A 41 -19.40 -5.35 -14.86
N GLY A 42 -20.07 -6.38 -14.33
CA GLY A 42 -20.99 -6.23 -13.21
C GLY A 42 -20.23 -6.15 -11.88
N TYR A 43 -20.36 -5.05 -11.16
CA TYR A 43 -19.79 -4.92 -9.81
C TYR A 43 -20.60 -5.76 -8.83
N ARG A 44 -19.91 -6.57 -8.03
CA ARG A 44 -20.52 -7.29 -6.90
C ARG A 44 -20.32 -6.49 -5.64
N ILE A 45 -21.41 -6.16 -4.95
CA ILE A 45 -21.33 -5.61 -3.59
C ILE A 45 -21.25 -6.79 -2.62
N ASN A 46 -20.05 -7.06 -2.10
CA ASN A 46 -19.89 -8.04 -1.03
C ASN A 46 -20.03 -7.36 0.33
N GLN A 47 -21.19 -7.53 0.97
CA GLN A 47 -21.45 -6.97 2.30
C GLN A 47 -20.55 -7.58 3.40
N ALA A 48 -20.09 -8.81 3.19
CA ALA A 48 -19.16 -9.50 4.08
C ALA A 48 -17.68 -9.32 3.66
N GLY A 49 -17.41 -8.44 2.69
CA GLY A 49 -16.07 -8.19 2.19
C GLY A 49 -15.21 -7.44 3.22
N ILE A 50 -13.91 -7.75 3.25
CA ILE A 50 -12.93 -7.15 4.17
C ILE A 50 -12.99 -5.63 4.16
N VAL A 51 -13.19 -5.00 2.99
CA VAL A 51 -13.34 -3.54 2.87
C VAL A 51 -14.38 -2.97 3.83
N LYS A 52 -15.51 -3.66 4.04
CA LYS A 52 -16.57 -3.22 4.93
C LYS A 52 -16.43 -3.73 6.36
N THR A 53 -15.88 -4.93 6.54
CA THR A 53 -15.85 -5.61 7.85
C THR A 53 -14.57 -5.38 8.64
N SER A 54 -13.53 -4.79 8.03
CA SER A 54 -12.22 -4.57 8.66
C SER A 54 -12.19 -3.41 9.66
N HIS A 55 -13.13 -2.47 9.58
CA HIS A 55 -13.21 -1.33 10.50
C HIS A 55 -13.17 -1.77 11.97
N GLY A 56 -12.23 -1.20 12.73
CA GLY A 56 -12.01 -1.48 14.16
C GLY A 56 -11.49 -2.87 14.50
N LYS A 57 -11.20 -3.73 13.52
CA LYS A 57 -10.70 -5.09 13.76
C LYS A 57 -9.18 -5.08 13.93
N PRO A 58 -8.62 -5.71 14.98
CA PRO A 58 -7.17 -5.77 15.17
C PRO A 58 -6.41 -6.28 13.94
N LYS A 59 -6.99 -7.20 13.17
CA LYS A 59 -6.39 -7.74 11.93
C LYS A 59 -6.18 -6.69 10.82
N SER A 60 -6.74 -5.50 10.92
CA SER A 60 -6.44 -4.40 9.99
C SER A 60 -4.97 -3.97 10.02
N VAL A 61 -4.22 -4.31 11.07
CA VAL A 61 -2.75 -4.14 11.11
C VAL A 61 -2.02 -4.94 10.02
N ASP A 62 -2.64 -5.99 9.48
CA ASP A 62 -2.11 -6.76 8.35
C ASP A 62 -1.78 -5.86 7.16
N THR A 63 -2.45 -4.71 7.03
CA THR A 63 -2.15 -3.73 5.98
C THR A 63 -0.70 -3.27 5.98
N TYR A 64 -0.06 -3.21 7.16
CA TYR A 64 1.37 -2.91 7.27
C TYR A 64 2.20 -4.13 6.85
N TRP A 65 1.94 -5.30 7.45
CA TRP A 65 2.72 -6.51 7.21
C TRP A 65 2.70 -6.96 5.75
N ILE A 66 1.54 -6.87 5.10
CA ILE A 66 1.43 -7.16 3.66
C ILE A 66 2.23 -6.15 2.84
N THR A 67 2.23 -4.87 3.22
CA THR A 67 3.00 -3.83 2.53
C THR A 67 4.49 -4.11 2.64
N GLU A 68 4.99 -4.39 3.86
CA GLU A 68 6.39 -4.73 4.10
C GLU A 68 6.82 -5.97 3.30
N ALA A 69 6.04 -7.05 3.37
CA ALA A 69 6.32 -8.29 2.65
C ALA A 69 6.37 -8.08 1.13
N LEU A 70 5.43 -7.33 0.57
CA LEU A 70 5.37 -7.05 -0.87
C LEU A 70 6.48 -6.10 -1.33
N MET A 71 6.88 -5.13 -0.52
CA MET A 71 8.05 -4.29 -0.80
C MET A 71 9.33 -5.12 -0.82
N ALA A 72 9.49 -6.04 0.14
CA ALA A 72 10.64 -6.95 0.18
C ALA A 72 10.66 -7.91 -1.03
N GLU A 73 9.51 -8.45 -1.44
CA GLU A 73 9.40 -9.28 -2.65
C GLU A 73 9.69 -8.47 -3.92
N HIS A 74 9.17 -7.24 -4.02
CA HIS A 74 9.44 -6.36 -5.16
C HIS A 74 10.95 -6.11 -5.33
N ALA A 75 11.65 -5.83 -4.22
CA ALA A 75 13.10 -5.68 -4.21
C ALA A 75 13.83 -6.99 -4.57
N ARG A 76 13.41 -8.13 -4.01
CA ARG A 76 14.00 -9.45 -4.34
C ARG A 76 13.81 -9.84 -5.80
N ALA A 77 12.70 -9.46 -6.40
CA ALA A 77 12.43 -9.67 -7.83
C ALA A 77 13.23 -8.74 -8.74
N GLY A 78 14.01 -7.79 -8.19
CA GLY A 78 14.81 -6.84 -8.97
C GLY A 78 13.97 -5.83 -9.75
N LEU A 79 12.74 -5.57 -9.30
CA LEU A 79 11.85 -4.60 -9.94
C LEU A 79 12.30 -3.16 -9.66
N PRO A 80 12.06 -2.23 -10.60
CA PRO A 80 12.57 -0.87 -10.50
C PRO A 80 11.85 -0.07 -9.40
N ALA A 81 12.63 0.54 -8.51
CA ALA A 81 12.15 1.53 -7.53
C ALA A 81 12.08 2.93 -8.17
N ASP A 82 11.28 3.07 -9.23
CA ASP A 82 11.11 4.31 -9.98
C ASP A 82 10.08 5.26 -9.36
N ASP A 83 9.87 6.42 -9.99
CA ASP A 83 8.88 7.42 -9.57
C ASP A 83 7.45 6.85 -9.45
N ALA A 84 7.08 5.89 -10.31
CA ALA A 84 5.75 5.30 -10.31
C ALA A 84 5.58 4.38 -9.08
N TYR A 85 6.59 3.55 -8.81
CA TYR A 85 6.64 2.74 -7.60
C TYR A 85 6.59 3.63 -6.34
N PHE A 86 7.38 4.70 -6.30
CA PHE A 86 7.38 5.63 -5.19
C PHE A 86 6.01 6.27 -4.93
N ARG A 87 5.35 6.77 -5.99
CA ARG A 87 3.98 7.32 -5.89
C ARG A 87 3.00 6.28 -5.39
N TYR A 88 3.15 5.04 -5.83
CA TYR A 88 2.32 3.94 -5.40
C TYR A 88 2.53 3.60 -3.92
N ILE A 89 3.77 3.59 -3.41
CA ILE A 89 4.03 3.40 -1.97
C ILE A 89 3.38 4.51 -1.14
N LEU A 90 3.48 5.76 -1.56
CA LEU A 90 2.84 6.88 -0.86
C LEU A 90 1.31 6.74 -0.83
N LEU A 91 0.71 6.25 -1.93
CA LEU A 91 -0.70 5.90 -1.99
C LEU A 91 -1.04 4.76 -1.01
N GLN A 92 -0.23 3.71 -0.99
CA GLN A 92 -0.42 2.58 -0.07
C GLN A 92 -0.32 3.02 1.39
N ILE A 93 0.62 3.90 1.74
CA ILE A 93 0.78 4.43 3.10
C ILE A 93 -0.51 5.16 3.55
N ARG A 94 -1.11 5.97 2.68
CA ARG A 94 -2.40 6.64 2.97
C ARG A 94 -3.52 5.62 3.18
N LEU A 95 -3.58 4.59 2.34
CA LEU A 95 -4.57 3.53 2.45
C LEU A 95 -4.40 2.72 3.75
N ASN A 96 -3.16 2.40 4.11
CA ASN A 96 -2.82 1.73 5.36
C ASN A 96 -3.32 2.56 6.56
N ARG A 97 -3.10 3.88 6.53
CA ARG A 97 -3.61 4.80 7.55
C ARG A 97 -5.13 4.76 7.70
N HIS A 98 -5.85 4.73 6.57
CA HIS A 98 -7.31 4.65 6.58
C HIS A 98 -7.79 3.33 7.20
N ARG A 99 -7.15 2.20 6.85
CA ARG A 99 -7.53 0.86 7.36
C ARG A 99 -7.33 0.71 8.87
N VAL A 100 -6.34 1.38 9.45
CA VAL A 100 -6.07 1.35 10.90
C VAL A 100 -6.75 2.49 11.67
N ALA A 101 -7.52 3.35 11.01
CA ALA A 101 -8.03 4.58 11.61
C ALA A 101 -8.97 4.39 12.80
N ASP A 102 -9.67 3.25 12.83
CA ASP A 102 -10.62 2.90 13.89
C ASP A 102 -9.99 2.03 14.99
N LEU A 103 -8.68 1.80 14.94
CA LEU A 103 -7.94 1.09 16.00
C LEU A 103 -7.53 2.04 17.12
N PRO A 104 -7.16 1.55 18.31
CA PRO A 104 -6.60 2.39 19.37
C PRO A 104 -5.40 3.21 18.88
N GLU A 105 -5.29 4.46 19.33
CA GLU A 105 -4.27 5.42 18.85
C GLU A 105 -2.84 4.89 19.01
N ASN A 106 -2.54 4.20 20.11
CA ASN A 106 -1.24 3.57 20.31
C ASN A 106 -0.89 2.55 19.21
N ILE A 107 -1.87 1.81 18.68
CA ILE A 107 -1.65 0.90 17.56
C ILE A 107 -1.42 1.68 16.27
N GLN A 108 -2.14 2.79 16.06
CA GLN A 108 -1.93 3.66 14.90
C GLN A 108 -0.53 4.27 14.91
N GLU A 109 -0.04 4.70 16.06
CA GLU A 109 1.32 5.21 16.26
C GLU A 109 2.38 4.12 16.01
N CYS A 110 2.18 2.90 16.52
CA CYS A 110 3.08 1.78 16.23
C CYS A 110 3.18 1.52 14.72
N VAL A 111 2.05 1.44 14.02
CA VAL A 111 2.03 1.26 12.56
C VAL A 111 2.72 2.42 11.85
N PHE A 112 2.53 3.65 12.32
CA PHE A 112 3.21 4.81 11.77
C PHE A 112 4.73 4.77 11.95
N VAL A 113 5.23 4.45 13.15
CA VAL A 113 6.68 4.33 13.42
C VAL A 113 7.32 3.30 12.50
N LEU A 114 6.69 2.13 12.39
CA LEU A 114 7.14 1.06 11.50
C LEU A 114 7.10 1.48 10.02
N THR A 115 6.09 2.26 9.63
CA THR A 115 5.99 2.81 8.27
C THR A 115 7.11 3.83 7.99
N CYS A 116 7.45 4.67 8.97
CA CYS A 116 8.57 5.60 8.86
C CYS A 116 9.89 4.85 8.67
N ASP A 117 10.12 3.80 9.45
CA ASP A 117 11.32 2.96 9.34
C ASP A 117 11.42 2.32 7.94
N LEU A 118 10.35 1.65 7.51
CA LEU A 118 10.28 1.00 6.21
C LEU A 118 10.52 2.00 5.07
N PHE A 119 9.84 3.15 5.11
CA PHE A 119 9.98 4.20 4.09
C PHE A 119 11.40 4.78 4.07
N CYS A 120 11.96 5.09 5.24
CA CYS A 120 13.26 5.73 5.31
C CYS A 120 14.41 4.82 4.90
N ASN A 121 14.29 3.52 5.18
CA ASN A 121 15.27 2.52 4.81
C ASN A 121 15.20 2.15 3.33
N THR A 122 14.03 2.30 2.70
CA THR A 122 13.82 1.93 1.29
C THR A 122 14.18 3.06 0.33
N PHE A 123 13.82 4.31 0.66
CA PHE A 123 13.96 5.44 -0.25
C PHE A 123 15.03 6.42 0.22
N PRO A 124 15.84 6.99 -0.69
CA PRO A 124 16.81 8.02 -0.35
C PRO A 124 16.13 9.37 -0.06
N ALA A 125 16.84 10.27 0.59
CA ALA A 125 16.30 11.55 1.08
C ALA A 125 16.13 12.61 -0.01
N ASP A 126 16.83 12.47 -1.13
CA ASP A 126 16.86 13.38 -2.28
C ASP A 126 15.75 13.10 -3.32
N LEU A 127 14.92 12.07 -3.09
CA LEU A 127 13.79 11.75 -3.94
C LEU A 127 12.67 12.81 -3.79
N ASP A 128 12.60 13.80 -4.70
CA ASP A 128 11.52 14.78 -4.77
C ASP A 128 10.47 14.37 -5.80
N VAL A 129 9.36 13.79 -5.33
CA VAL A 129 8.20 13.56 -6.19
C VAL A 129 7.13 14.59 -5.87
N SER A 130 6.82 15.40 -6.89
CA SER A 130 5.86 16.49 -6.81
C SER A 130 4.49 16.01 -6.30
N GLY A 131 3.88 16.77 -5.39
CA GLY A 131 2.52 16.53 -4.87
C GLY A 131 2.41 15.81 -3.53
N ASN A 132 3.47 15.21 -2.97
CA ASN A 132 3.41 14.49 -1.68
C ASN A 132 4.40 14.99 -0.61
N ARG A 133 4.97 16.18 -0.79
CA ARG A 133 6.00 16.75 0.09
C ARG A 133 5.63 16.73 1.57
N THR A 134 4.38 17.03 1.92
CA THR A 134 3.93 17.06 3.32
C THR A 134 3.92 15.66 3.95
N LEU A 135 3.48 14.64 3.21
CA LEU A 135 3.51 13.25 3.68
C LEU A 135 4.95 12.75 3.82
N ILE A 136 5.79 13.02 2.82
CA ILE A 136 7.23 12.66 2.87
C ILE A 136 7.88 13.32 4.08
N LYS A 137 7.63 14.62 4.29
CA LYS A 137 8.11 15.34 5.47
C LYS A 137 7.66 14.64 6.75
N ALA A 138 6.38 14.25 6.85
CA ALA A 138 5.83 13.64 8.06
C ALA A 138 6.50 12.31 8.39
N LEU A 139 6.76 11.48 7.36
CA LEU A 139 7.46 10.21 7.51
C LEU A 139 8.92 10.44 7.94
N ARG A 140 9.62 11.40 7.33
CA ARG A 140 11.03 11.70 7.62
C ARG A 140 11.24 12.35 8.98
N THR A 141 10.33 13.21 9.42
CA THR A 141 10.38 13.86 10.74
C THR A 141 9.66 13.06 11.83
N ARG A 142 9.12 11.89 11.49
CA ARG A 142 8.30 11.05 12.39
C ARG A 142 7.18 11.84 13.07
N ASP A 143 6.56 12.76 12.34
CA ASP A 143 5.47 13.60 12.84
C ASP A 143 4.11 12.92 12.60
N PHE A 144 3.61 12.24 13.64
CA PHE A 144 2.34 11.52 13.59
C PHE A 144 1.14 12.46 13.38
N GLY A 145 1.19 13.67 13.95
CA GLY A 145 0.12 14.67 13.81
C GLY A 145 -0.01 15.14 12.36
N MET A 146 1.12 15.51 11.74
CA MET A 146 1.15 15.90 10.33
C MET A 146 0.77 14.73 9.41
N TYR A 147 1.22 13.52 9.71
CA TYR A 147 0.83 12.30 9.00
C TYR A 147 -0.70 12.09 9.02
N ASN A 148 -1.32 12.23 10.19
CA ASN A 148 -2.76 12.11 10.36
C ASN A 148 -3.53 13.15 9.53
N VAL A 149 -3.10 14.41 9.53
CA VAL A 149 -3.74 15.46 8.73
C VAL A 149 -3.60 15.19 7.24
N CYS A 150 -2.40 14.81 6.79
CA CYS A 150 -2.16 14.55 5.37
C CYS A 150 -2.98 13.39 4.83
N CYS A 151 -3.16 12.32 5.62
CA CYS A 151 -3.87 11.11 5.20
C CYS A 151 -5.40 11.23 5.32
N LYS A 152 -5.93 12.19 6.08
CA LYS A 152 -7.39 12.46 6.17
C LYS A 152 -7.99 13.10 4.92
N LEU A 153 -7.15 13.68 4.04
CA LEU A 153 -7.57 14.29 2.78
C LEU A 153 -7.66 13.27 1.62
N PHE A 154 -7.62 11.98 1.95
CA PHE A 154 -7.64 10.86 1.00
C PHE A 154 -9.04 10.24 0.94
#